data_AF-A0A8T3T6F2-F1
#
_entry.id   AF-A0A8T3T6F2-F1
#
_cell.length_a   1.000
_cell.length_b   1.000
_cell.length_c   1.000
_cell.angle_alpha   90.00
_cell.angle_beta   90.00
_cell.angle_gamma   90.00
#
_symmetry.space_group_name_H-M   'P 1'
#
loop_
_entity.id
_entity.type
_entity.pdbx_description
1 polymer ?
#
loop_
_entity_poly.entity_id
_entity_poly.type
_entity_poly.pdbx_seq_one_letter_code
_entity_poly.pdbx_strand_id
1 'polypeptide(L)'
;MDRADLSSGIVRGMPTRKEVLTVAGRAVTVSNPDKVYFPKARHTKMDLVAYYLAVADGALRGAGGRPMALKRFVDGAEGEAFFQKRAPDNRPDWLRTAELTFPSGRTADEIVVDDAAGLAWVVNLGCIDMNPHPVRAEDLDHPDELRVDLDPVPGVPWSDVRLVALVTREALEAVGLIGWPKTSGSRGIHINVRIAPSWTYPEVRRAALALAR
;
A
#
# COMPACT_ATOMS: atom_id res chain seq x y z
N MET A 1 8.96 -31.85 -52.47
CA MET A 1 8.95 -32.32 -51.06
C MET A 1 9.85 -31.38 -50.29
N ASP A 2 9.21 -30.56 -49.47
CA ASP A 2 9.74 -29.41 -48.73
C ASP A 2 10.90 -29.73 -47.80
N ARG A 3 11.85 -28.78 -47.74
CA ARG A 3 12.51 -28.38 -46.49
C ARG A 3 12.76 -26.88 -46.53
N ALA A 4 11.77 -26.12 -46.07
CA ALA A 4 11.90 -24.70 -45.79
C ALA A 4 12.71 -24.50 -44.50
N ASP A 5 13.72 -23.64 -44.61
CA ASP A 5 14.54 -23.08 -43.56
C ASP A 5 13.68 -22.17 -42.65
N LEU A 6 13.37 -22.66 -41.45
CA LEU A 6 12.72 -21.88 -40.39
C LEU A 6 13.80 -21.14 -39.60
N SER A 7 14.22 -20.00 -40.13
CA SER A 7 14.98 -19.00 -39.37
C SER A 7 14.11 -18.46 -38.24
N SER A 8 14.56 -18.68 -37.01
CA SER A 8 13.94 -18.20 -35.78
C SER A 8 14.15 -16.69 -35.65
N GLY A 9 13.12 -15.93 -35.98
CA GLY A 9 13.06 -14.50 -35.67
C GLY A 9 13.03 -14.29 -34.17
N ILE A 10 14.18 -13.96 -33.58
CA ILE A 10 14.25 -13.34 -32.25
C ILE A 10 13.49 -12.03 -32.34
N VAL A 11 12.27 -11.98 -31.80
CA VAL A 11 11.54 -10.73 -31.58
C VAL A 11 12.33 -9.93 -30.55
N ARG A 12 13.19 -9.04 -31.04
CA ARG A 12 13.92 -8.07 -30.23
C ARG A 12 12.88 -7.14 -29.62
N GLY A 13 12.52 -7.35 -28.36
CA GLY A 13 11.52 -6.53 -27.65
C GLY A 13 11.87 -5.05 -27.79
N MET A 14 10.90 -4.23 -28.18
CA MET A 14 11.08 -2.78 -28.29
C MET A 14 11.63 -2.23 -26.96
N PRO A 15 12.60 -1.29 -27.00
CA PRO A 15 13.08 -0.67 -25.78
C PRO A 15 11.91 -0.01 -25.06
N THR A 16 11.71 -0.40 -23.81
CA THR A 16 10.64 0.11 -22.97
C THR A 16 10.87 1.60 -22.73
N ARG A 17 9.92 2.44 -23.16
CA ARG A 17 9.96 3.88 -22.92
C ARG A 17 10.14 4.14 -21.41
N LYS A 18 11.05 5.05 -21.08
CA LYS A 18 11.29 5.53 -19.73
C LYS A 18 11.07 7.04 -19.70
N GLU A 19 10.50 7.51 -18.60
CA GLU A 19 10.32 8.92 -18.32
C GLU A 19 10.95 9.23 -16.97
N VAL A 20 11.71 10.32 -16.87
CA VAL A 20 12.38 10.72 -15.63
C VAL A 20 11.65 11.93 -15.07
N LEU A 21 11.07 11.77 -13.89
CA LEU A 21 10.40 12.83 -13.15
C LEU A 21 11.37 13.42 -12.11
N THR A 22 11.33 14.73 -11.89
CA THR A 22 11.97 15.35 -10.73
C THR A 22 10.92 15.55 -9.64
N VAL A 23 10.97 14.76 -8.57
CA VAL A 23 9.99 14.76 -7.47
C VAL A 23 10.74 14.91 -6.16
N ALA A 24 10.32 15.85 -5.30
CA ALA A 24 10.97 16.11 -4.00
C ALA A 24 12.51 16.21 -4.11
N GLY A 25 13.00 16.89 -5.14
CA GLY A 25 14.44 17.08 -5.41
C GLY A 25 15.18 15.84 -5.96
N ARG A 26 14.47 14.74 -6.26
CA ARG A 26 15.06 13.46 -6.70
C ARG A 26 14.59 13.08 -8.09
N ALA A 27 15.47 12.43 -8.86
CA ALA A 27 15.13 11.83 -10.14
C ALA A 27 14.46 10.47 -9.93
N VAL A 28 13.21 10.32 -10.39
CA VAL A 28 12.44 9.08 -10.34
C VAL A 28 12.16 8.61 -11.76
N THR A 29 12.68 7.43 -12.14
CA THR A 29 12.46 6.85 -13.47
C THR A 29 11.18 6.01 -13.49
N VAL A 30 10.20 6.44 -14.26
CA VAL A 30 8.98 5.68 -14.57
C VAL A 30 9.21 4.87 -15.86
N SER A 31 9.06 3.55 -15.77
CA SER A 31 9.21 2.64 -16.92
C SER A 31 7.85 2.17 -17.42
N ASN A 32 7.70 2.02 -18.74
CA ASN A 32 6.42 1.69 -19.38
C ASN A 32 5.29 2.64 -18.94
N PRO A 33 5.47 3.96 -19.08
CA PRO A 33 4.49 4.95 -18.62
C PRO A 33 3.11 4.73 -19.26
N ASP A 34 3.08 4.32 -20.53
CA ASP A 34 1.85 4.13 -21.32
C ASP A 34 1.16 2.78 -21.07
N LYS A 35 1.71 1.93 -20.20
CA LYS A 35 1.08 0.63 -19.89
C LYS A 35 -0.27 0.87 -19.22
N VAL A 36 -1.33 0.33 -19.82
CA VAL A 36 -2.70 0.44 -19.28
C VAL A 36 -2.82 -0.36 -17.99
N TYR A 37 -3.17 0.31 -16.89
CA TYR A 37 -3.40 -0.32 -15.58
C TYR A 37 -4.88 -0.49 -15.27
N PHE A 38 -5.73 0.42 -15.75
CA PHE A 38 -7.18 0.36 -15.56
C PHE A 38 -7.88 0.43 -16.91
N PRO A 39 -8.07 -0.72 -17.62
CA PRO A 39 -8.58 -0.75 -18.98
C PRO A 39 -9.96 -0.08 -19.13
N LYS A 40 -10.87 -0.31 -18.19
CA LYS A 40 -12.23 0.26 -18.19
C LYS A 40 -12.23 1.78 -18.08
N ALA A 41 -11.37 2.34 -17.23
CA ALA A 41 -11.21 3.78 -17.03
C ALA A 41 -10.21 4.41 -18.02
N ARG A 42 -9.52 3.59 -18.82
CA ARG A 42 -8.46 3.98 -19.76
C ARG A 42 -7.29 4.72 -19.10
N HIS A 43 -6.95 4.37 -17.86
CA HIS A 43 -5.80 4.93 -17.16
C HIS A 43 -4.55 4.07 -17.29
N THR A 44 -3.44 4.75 -17.51
CA THR A 44 -2.09 4.21 -17.66
C THR A 44 -1.33 4.18 -16.33
N LYS A 45 -0.14 3.57 -16.33
CA LYS A 45 0.78 3.64 -15.20
C LYS A 45 1.16 5.08 -14.87
N MET A 46 1.43 5.91 -15.89
CA MET A 46 1.78 7.31 -15.65
C MET A 46 0.62 8.08 -15.01
N ASP A 47 -0.64 7.80 -15.40
CA ASP A 47 -1.81 8.40 -14.74
C ASP A 47 -1.88 8.02 -13.26
N LEU A 48 -1.58 6.76 -12.92
CA LEU A 48 -1.54 6.32 -11.51
C LEU A 48 -0.41 7.02 -10.72
N VAL A 49 0.77 7.17 -11.32
CA VAL A 49 1.88 7.93 -10.71
C VAL A 49 1.47 9.38 -10.49
N ALA A 50 0.89 10.03 -11.50
CA ALA A 50 0.42 11.41 -11.42
C ALA A 50 -0.67 11.58 -10.35
N TYR A 51 -1.61 10.64 -10.26
CA TYR A 51 -2.63 10.63 -9.20
C TYR A 51 -2.00 10.59 -7.81
N TYR A 52 -1.09 9.65 -7.55
CA TYR A 52 -0.44 9.54 -6.25
C TYR A 52 0.41 10.76 -5.90
N LEU A 53 1.04 11.40 -6.88
CA LEU A 53 1.74 12.67 -6.68
C LEU A 53 0.76 13.80 -6.32
N ALA A 54 -0.40 13.87 -6.97
CA ALA A 54 -1.42 14.88 -6.68
C ALA A 54 -2.02 14.73 -5.27
N VAL A 55 -2.09 13.52 -4.73
CA VAL A 55 -2.60 13.25 -3.38
C VAL A 55 -1.50 12.91 -2.36
N ALA A 56 -0.23 13.18 -2.68
CA ALA A 56 0.92 12.72 -1.91
C ALA A 56 0.83 13.11 -0.43
N ASP A 57 0.47 14.35 -0.12
CA ASP A 57 0.35 14.82 1.27
C ASP A 57 -0.67 14.00 2.07
N GLY A 58 -1.81 13.66 1.47
CA GLY A 58 -2.84 12.83 2.11
C GLY A 58 -2.40 11.37 2.26
N ALA A 59 -1.82 10.80 1.21
CA ALA A 59 -1.31 9.44 1.21
C ALA A 59 -0.20 9.27 2.27
N LEU A 60 0.74 10.21 2.35
CA LEU A 60 1.88 10.17 3.27
C LEU A 60 1.49 10.46 4.72
N ARG A 61 0.46 11.27 4.99
CA ARG A 61 -0.10 11.39 6.35
C ARG A 61 -0.58 10.05 6.91
N GLY A 62 -1.13 9.18 6.06
CA GLY A 62 -1.61 7.86 6.45
C GLY A 62 -0.53 6.78 6.45
N ALA A 63 0.20 6.66 5.34
CA ALA A 63 1.10 5.53 5.07
C ALA A 63 2.58 5.86 5.22
N GLY A 64 2.97 7.14 5.24
CA GLY A 64 4.37 7.55 5.21
C GLY A 64 5.12 7.22 6.51
N GLY A 65 6.43 7.00 6.43
CA GLY A 65 7.26 6.68 7.61
C GLY A 65 6.96 5.32 8.25
N ARG A 66 6.24 4.43 7.55
CA ARG A 66 5.89 3.09 8.01
C ARG A 66 6.51 2.05 7.08
N PRO A 67 7.10 0.95 7.60
CA PRO A 67 7.37 -0.20 6.76
C PRO A 67 6.06 -0.72 6.17
N MET A 68 6.11 -1.23 4.94
CA MET A 68 4.91 -1.70 4.26
C MET A 68 5.16 -2.86 3.30
N ALA A 69 4.17 -3.74 3.22
CA ALA A 69 4.05 -4.68 2.12
C ALA A 69 3.48 -3.96 0.89
N LEU A 70 4.10 -4.18 -0.26
CA LEU A 70 3.64 -3.63 -1.54
C LEU A 70 2.81 -4.68 -2.27
N LYS A 71 1.52 -4.41 -2.50
CA LYS A 71 0.70 -5.28 -3.35
C LYS A 71 0.79 -4.79 -4.79
N ARG A 72 1.53 -5.54 -5.60
CA ARG A 72 1.97 -5.15 -6.94
C ARG A 72 1.13 -5.82 -8.02
N PHE A 73 0.64 -5.01 -8.94
CA PHE A 73 -0.14 -5.39 -10.12
C PHE A 73 0.67 -5.02 -11.35
N VAL A 74 1.73 -5.80 -11.62
CA VAL A 74 2.71 -5.46 -12.67
C VAL A 74 2.06 -5.41 -14.06
N ASP A 75 0.99 -6.17 -14.26
CA ASP A 75 0.19 -6.26 -15.49
C ASP A 75 -1.15 -5.52 -15.43
N GLY A 76 -1.32 -4.60 -14.47
CA GLY A 76 -2.52 -3.80 -14.29
C GLY A 76 -3.52 -4.39 -13.30
N ALA A 77 -4.51 -3.58 -12.91
CA ALA A 77 -5.40 -3.86 -11.78
C ALA A 77 -6.32 -5.08 -11.96
N GLU A 78 -6.54 -5.53 -13.21
CA GLU A 78 -7.30 -6.74 -13.53
C GLU A 78 -6.41 -8.00 -13.62
N GLY A 79 -5.08 -7.84 -13.54
CA GLY A 79 -4.11 -8.94 -13.55
C GLY A 79 -3.85 -9.53 -12.16
N GLU A 80 -3.04 -10.59 -12.13
CA GLU A 80 -2.63 -11.22 -10.88
C GLU A 80 -1.75 -10.28 -10.04
N ALA A 81 -2.07 -10.17 -8.75
CA ALA A 81 -1.30 -9.40 -7.80
C ALA A 81 -0.36 -10.29 -7.00
N PHE A 82 0.77 -9.74 -6.57
CA PHE A 82 1.61 -10.38 -5.57
C PHE A 82 2.01 -9.39 -4.48
N PHE A 83 2.28 -9.92 -3.29
CA PHE A 83 2.78 -9.14 -2.17
C PHE A 83 4.31 -9.19 -2.13
N GLN A 84 4.93 -8.02 -2.15
CA GLN A 84 6.36 -7.87 -1.92
C GLN A 84 6.58 -7.24 -0.55
N LYS A 85 7.12 -8.03 0.37
CA LYS A 85 7.58 -7.54 1.68
C LYS A 85 9.02 -7.04 1.61
N ARG A 86 9.92 -7.92 1.16
CA ARG A 86 11.34 -7.59 1.05
C ARG A 86 11.59 -6.50 0.00
N ALA A 87 12.30 -5.46 0.41
CA ALA A 87 12.77 -4.39 -0.45
C ALA A 87 13.66 -4.95 -1.58
N PRO A 88 13.56 -4.46 -2.83
CA PRO A 88 14.45 -4.87 -3.90
C PRO A 88 15.89 -4.43 -3.61
N ASP A 89 16.86 -5.27 -3.99
CA ASP A 89 18.29 -4.98 -3.83
C ASP A 89 18.72 -3.77 -4.67
N ASN A 90 18.10 -3.57 -5.84
CA ASN A 90 18.40 -2.48 -6.78
C ASN A 90 17.58 -1.20 -6.52
N ARG A 91 17.12 -0.98 -5.29
CA ARG A 91 16.43 0.27 -4.93
C ARG A 91 17.40 1.46 -4.90
N PRO A 92 16.92 2.68 -5.14
CA PRO A 92 17.68 3.89 -4.85
C PRO A 92 18.18 3.94 -3.40
N ASP A 93 19.37 4.46 -3.19
CA ASP A 93 20.03 4.60 -1.87
C ASP A 93 19.24 5.47 -0.88
N TRP A 94 18.53 6.47 -1.40
CA TRP A 94 17.67 7.36 -0.62
C TRP A 94 16.35 6.72 -0.18
N LEU A 95 16.02 5.50 -0.65
CA LEU A 95 14.86 4.77 -0.14
C LEU A 95 15.21 4.00 1.12
N ARG A 96 14.64 4.48 2.22
CA ARG A 96 14.75 3.85 3.53
C ARG A 96 14.03 2.50 3.57
N THR A 97 14.58 1.61 4.38
CA THR A 97 13.97 0.34 4.76
C THR A 97 13.95 0.22 6.28
N ALA A 98 13.09 -0.64 6.80
CA ALA A 98 13.10 -1.07 8.19
C ALA A 98 13.02 -2.60 8.25
N GLU A 99 13.88 -3.22 9.06
CA GLU A 99 13.93 -4.66 9.22
C GLU A 99 12.86 -5.13 10.20
N LEU A 100 11.86 -5.86 9.69
CA LEU A 100 10.82 -6.46 10.52
C LEU A 100 11.15 -7.91 10.83
N THR A 101 10.95 -8.30 12.09
CA THR A 101 11.00 -9.71 12.53
C THR A 101 9.60 -10.28 12.58
N PHE A 102 9.36 -11.36 11.83
CA PHE A 102 8.09 -12.07 11.83
C PHE A 102 8.00 -13.05 13.00
N PRO A 103 6.79 -13.49 13.42
CA PRO A 103 6.63 -14.50 14.49
C PRO A 103 7.37 -15.83 14.24
N SER A 104 7.76 -16.10 12.99
CA SER A 104 8.57 -17.27 12.62
C SER A 104 10.08 -17.10 12.89
N GLY A 105 10.53 -15.93 13.35
CA GLY A 105 11.94 -15.58 13.53
C GLY A 105 12.65 -15.12 12.25
N ARG A 106 11.97 -15.15 11.09
CA ARG A 106 12.51 -14.62 9.84
C ARG A 106 12.46 -13.10 9.84
N THR A 107 13.46 -12.45 9.25
CA THR A 107 13.46 -11.00 9.04
C THR A 107 13.23 -10.61 7.57
N ALA A 108 12.73 -9.40 7.34
CA ALA A 108 12.75 -8.76 6.03
C ALA A 108 12.84 -7.24 6.17
N ASP A 109 13.75 -6.64 5.40
CA ASP A 109 13.73 -5.20 5.13
C ASP A 109 12.50 -4.85 4.29
N GLU A 110 11.55 -4.13 4.87
CA GLU A 110 10.41 -3.59 4.12
C GLU A 110 10.66 -2.13 3.74
N ILE A 111 10.11 -1.70 2.60
CA ILE A 111 10.23 -0.31 2.12
C ILE A 111 9.52 0.64 3.09
N VAL A 112 10.17 1.77 3.39
CA VAL A 112 9.58 2.89 4.12
C VAL A 112 9.45 4.06 3.15
N VAL A 113 8.21 4.52 2.91
CA VAL A 113 7.93 5.64 2.02
C VAL A 113 7.89 6.93 2.85
N ASP A 114 8.90 7.78 2.74
CA ASP A 114 8.99 9.01 3.54
C ASP A 114 8.47 10.26 2.80
N ASP A 115 8.46 10.26 1.47
CA ASP A 115 8.10 11.41 0.66
C ASP A 115 7.46 11.05 -0.69
N ALA A 116 7.12 12.08 -1.46
CA ALA A 116 6.47 11.93 -2.77
C ALA A 116 7.36 11.20 -3.80
N ALA A 117 8.69 11.27 -3.68
CA ALA A 117 9.60 10.57 -4.58
C ALA A 117 9.57 9.06 -4.31
N GLY A 118 9.58 8.68 -3.03
CA GLY A 118 9.41 7.27 -2.64
C GLY A 118 8.04 6.73 -3.04
N LEU A 119 6.99 7.55 -2.91
CA LEU A 119 5.64 7.20 -3.33
C LEU A 119 5.57 6.95 -4.84
N ALA A 120 6.07 7.87 -5.66
CA ALA A 120 6.13 7.68 -7.11
C ALA A 120 6.95 6.44 -7.50
N TRP A 121 8.04 6.17 -6.78
CA TRP A 121 8.88 5.00 -7.04
C TRP A 121 8.14 3.67 -6.77
N VAL A 122 7.47 3.52 -5.63
CA VAL A 122 6.73 2.27 -5.34
C VAL A 122 5.56 2.07 -6.32
N VAL A 123 4.89 3.15 -6.72
CA VAL A 123 3.81 3.11 -7.72
C VAL A 123 4.35 2.68 -9.08
N ASN A 124 5.52 3.16 -9.49
CA ASN A 124 6.18 2.75 -10.73
C ASN A 124 6.52 1.25 -10.75
N LEU A 125 6.81 0.64 -9.59
CA LEU A 125 6.96 -0.82 -9.45
C LEU A 125 5.64 -1.59 -9.65
N GLY A 126 4.52 -0.89 -9.82
CA GLY A 126 3.19 -1.45 -9.95
C GLY A 126 2.47 -1.61 -8.63
N CYS A 127 2.92 -0.95 -7.55
CA CYS A 127 2.20 -0.95 -6.29
C CYS A 127 0.93 -0.09 -6.42
N ILE A 128 -0.22 -0.74 -6.62
CA ILE A 128 -1.53 -0.08 -6.63
C ILE A 128 -2.09 0.00 -5.19
N ASP A 129 -1.70 -0.95 -4.33
CA ASP A 129 -2.25 -1.09 -2.98
C ASP A 129 -1.09 -1.17 -1.96
N MET A 130 -0.94 -0.09 -1.19
CA MET A 130 0.08 0.07 -0.15
C MET A 130 -0.46 -0.44 1.20
N ASN A 131 0.28 -1.34 1.84
CA ASN A 131 -0.15 -1.99 3.08
C ASN A 131 0.83 -1.69 4.23
N PRO A 132 0.76 -0.48 4.83
CA PRO A 132 1.64 -0.09 5.92
C PRO A 132 1.31 -0.80 7.23
N HIS A 133 2.34 -1.18 7.98
CA HIS A 133 2.18 -1.68 9.35
C HIS A 133 1.65 -0.58 10.28
N PRO A 134 1.02 -0.92 11.43
CA PRO A 134 0.53 0.06 12.39
C PRO A 134 1.65 0.64 13.28
N VAL A 135 2.91 0.49 12.89
CA VAL A 135 4.12 1.00 13.57
C VAL A 135 4.85 2.00 12.69
N ARG A 136 5.73 2.79 13.31
CA ARG A 136 6.66 3.68 12.63
C ARG A 136 8.01 3.00 12.48
N ALA A 137 8.78 3.38 11.46
CA ALA A 137 10.08 2.76 11.20
C ALA A 137 11.10 2.95 12.33
N GLU A 138 10.88 3.94 13.21
CA GLU A 138 11.72 4.25 14.37
C GLU A 138 11.43 3.36 15.59
N ASP A 139 10.25 2.74 15.66
CA ASP A 139 9.84 1.82 16.72
C ASP A 139 8.88 0.76 16.17
N LEU A 140 9.42 -0.43 15.91
CA LEU A 140 8.71 -1.52 15.25
C LEU A 140 7.93 -2.41 16.21
N ASP A 141 8.10 -2.25 17.52
CA ASP A 141 7.48 -3.11 18.53
C ASP A 141 6.20 -2.50 19.11
N HIS A 142 6.05 -1.17 19.04
CA HIS A 142 4.95 -0.43 19.63
C HIS A 142 4.07 0.28 18.58
N PRO A 143 2.88 -0.27 18.25
CA PRO A 143 1.97 0.39 17.31
C PRO A 143 1.54 1.79 17.78
N ASP A 144 1.49 2.73 16.83
CA ASP A 144 0.89 4.07 17.02
C ASP A 144 -0.54 4.15 16.44
N GLU A 145 -1.05 3.01 15.95
CA GLU A 145 -2.41 2.85 15.43
C GLU A 145 -3.10 1.59 16.01
N LEU A 146 -4.26 1.79 16.66
CA LEU A 146 -5.27 0.76 16.78
C LEU A 146 -6.16 0.83 15.53
N ARG A 147 -6.44 -0.31 14.90
CA ARG A 147 -7.23 -0.38 13.66
C ARG A 147 -8.47 -1.24 13.85
N VAL A 148 -9.62 -0.71 13.47
CA VAL A 148 -10.89 -1.44 13.37
C VAL A 148 -11.20 -1.64 11.89
N ASP A 149 -11.52 -2.87 11.51
CA ASP A 149 -11.89 -3.23 10.14
C ASP A 149 -13.33 -3.74 10.11
N LEU A 150 -14.21 -2.97 9.48
CA LEU A 150 -15.61 -3.31 9.29
C LEU A 150 -15.77 -3.94 7.90
N ASP A 151 -15.64 -5.26 7.84
CA ASP A 151 -15.74 -6.04 6.60
C ASP A 151 -17.10 -6.78 6.53
N PRO A 152 -18.06 -6.31 5.71
CA PRO A 152 -19.36 -6.95 5.59
C PRO A 152 -19.27 -8.32 4.93
N VAL A 153 -19.94 -9.30 5.53
CA VAL A 153 -20.22 -10.60 4.90
C VAL A 153 -21.28 -10.45 3.79
N PRO A 154 -21.39 -11.40 2.85
CA PRO A 154 -22.41 -11.35 1.80
C PRO A 154 -23.82 -11.18 2.37
N GLY A 155 -24.59 -10.25 1.79
CA GLY A 155 -25.95 -9.94 2.21
C GLY A 155 -26.08 -8.78 3.19
N VAL A 156 -24.98 -8.28 3.77
CA VAL A 156 -25.02 -7.07 4.61
C VAL A 156 -25.09 -5.81 3.73
N PRO A 157 -26.13 -4.96 3.87
CA PRO A 157 -26.24 -3.74 3.08
C PRO A 157 -25.25 -2.67 3.56
N TRP A 158 -24.83 -1.79 2.65
CA TRP A 158 -23.90 -0.69 2.96
C TRP A 158 -24.41 0.26 4.07
N SER A 159 -25.73 0.41 4.20
CA SER A 159 -26.35 1.16 5.31
C SER A 159 -25.93 0.65 6.68
N ASP A 160 -25.81 -0.67 6.82
CA ASP A 160 -25.52 -1.31 8.10
C ASP A 160 -24.04 -1.14 8.43
N VAL A 161 -23.15 -1.23 7.43
CA VAL A 161 -21.72 -0.92 7.62
C VAL A 161 -21.52 0.53 8.10
N ARG A 162 -22.28 1.47 7.53
CA ARG A 162 -22.27 2.87 7.97
C ARG A 162 -22.81 3.03 9.38
N LEU A 163 -23.89 2.32 9.73
CA LEU A 163 -24.45 2.34 11.08
C LEU A 163 -23.44 1.80 12.11
N VAL A 164 -22.81 0.67 11.82
CA VAL A 164 -21.77 0.07 12.68
C VAL A 164 -20.57 1.00 12.83
N ALA A 165 -20.19 1.75 11.78
CA ALA A 165 -19.14 2.76 11.89
C ALA A 165 -19.51 3.90 12.86
N LEU A 166 -20.78 4.31 12.91
CA LEU A 166 -21.27 5.29 13.88
C LEU A 166 -21.32 4.73 15.30
N VAL A 167 -21.75 3.48 15.48
CA VAL A 167 -21.69 2.79 16.78
C VAL A 167 -20.25 2.65 17.27
N THR A 168 -19.32 2.34 16.37
CA THR A 168 -17.88 2.30 16.69
C THR A 168 -17.39 3.66 17.17
N ARG A 169 -17.88 4.76 16.58
CA ARG A 169 -17.57 6.12 17.04
C ARG A 169 -18.01 6.33 18.49
N GLU A 170 -19.25 5.97 18.82
CA GLU A 170 -19.80 6.10 20.17
C GLU A 170 -19.01 5.27 21.20
N ALA A 171 -18.63 4.04 20.85
CA ALA A 171 -17.84 3.18 21.70
C ALA A 171 -16.43 3.74 21.96
N LEU A 172 -15.79 4.34 20.94
CA LEU A 172 -14.50 5.02 21.09
C LEU A 172 -14.62 6.29 21.93
N GLU A 173 -15.65 7.11 21.69
CA GLU A 173 -15.91 8.35 22.45
C GLU A 173 -16.13 8.06 23.94
N ALA A 174 -16.80 6.96 24.28
CA ALA A 174 -17.05 6.55 25.66
C ALA A 174 -15.77 6.27 26.48
N VAL A 175 -14.66 5.95 25.80
CA VAL A 175 -13.34 5.73 26.43
C VAL A 175 -12.33 6.84 26.10
N GLY A 176 -12.81 7.98 25.58
CA GLY A 176 -11.97 9.15 25.27
C GLY A 176 -11.05 8.97 24.05
N LEU A 177 -11.37 8.05 23.15
CA LEU A 177 -10.62 7.81 21.91
C LEU A 177 -11.31 8.45 20.70
N ILE A 178 -10.51 8.84 19.71
CA ILE A 178 -10.99 9.41 18.45
C ILE A 178 -10.61 8.47 17.30
N GLY A 179 -11.62 7.99 16.56
CA GLY A 179 -11.47 7.20 15.35
C GLY A 179 -11.52 8.05 14.08
N TRP A 180 -10.65 7.72 13.12
CA TRP A 180 -10.56 8.35 11.80
C TRP A 180 -11.02 7.36 10.72
N PRO A 181 -12.29 7.42 10.27
CA PRO A 181 -12.82 6.48 9.30
C PRO A 181 -12.32 6.78 7.88
N LYS A 182 -12.13 5.71 7.10
CA LYS A 182 -11.93 5.74 5.65
C LYS A 182 -12.60 4.54 4.99
N THR A 183 -13.11 4.69 3.78
CA THR A 183 -13.57 3.53 2.98
C THR A 183 -12.39 2.60 2.70
N SER A 184 -12.62 1.29 2.68
CA SER A 184 -11.55 0.33 2.33
C SER A 184 -11.16 0.36 0.85
N GLY A 185 -12.00 0.95 -0.01
CA GLY A 185 -11.88 0.85 -1.47
C GLY A 185 -12.49 -0.43 -2.04
N SER A 186 -13.03 -1.30 -1.17
CA SER A 186 -13.81 -2.49 -1.53
C SER A 186 -15.24 -2.36 -0.97
N ARG A 187 -15.61 -3.15 0.04
CA ARG A 187 -16.97 -3.19 0.60
C ARG A 187 -17.11 -2.59 2.01
N GLY A 188 -16.00 -2.28 2.67
CA GLY A 188 -15.94 -2.01 4.10
C GLY A 188 -15.44 -0.61 4.46
N ILE A 189 -15.29 -0.39 5.77
CA ILE A 189 -14.75 0.84 6.37
C ILE A 189 -13.62 0.45 7.33
N HIS A 190 -12.46 1.10 7.21
CA HIS A 190 -11.42 1.03 8.23
C HIS A 190 -11.51 2.26 9.13
N ILE A 191 -11.34 2.09 10.43
CA ILE A 191 -11.29 3.17 11.41
C ILE A 191 -9.94 3.08 12.12
N ASN A 192 -9.09 4.08 11.92
CA ASN A 192 -7.79 4.15 12.57
C ASN A 192 -7.89 5.05 13.81
N VAL A 193 -7.36 4.59 14.94
CA VAL A 193 -7.29 5.31 16.20
C VAL A 193 -5.82 5.56 16.51
N ARG A 194 -5.43 6.83 16.69
CA ARG A 194 -4.07 7.20 17.09
C ARG A 194 -3.88 6.90 18.57
N ILE A 195 -2.81 6.20 18.90
CA ILE A 195 -2.44 5.85 20.27
C ILE A 195 -0.97 6.21 20.52
N ALA A 196 -0.60 6.42 21.79
CA ALA A 196 0.81 6.51 22.14
C ALA A 196 1.52 5.17 21.83
N PRO A 197 2.73 5.17 21.25
CA PRO A 197 3.49 3.96 20.99
C PRO A 197 4.10 3.45 22.31
N SER A 198 3.26 2.90 23.18
CA SER A 198 3.65 2.44 24.52
C SER A 198 3.17 1.02 24.84
N TRP A 199 2.51 0.38 23.88
CA TRP A 199 1.96 -0.97 24.01
C TRP A 199 2.44 -1.85 22.88
N THR A 200 2.63 -3.13 23.18
CA THR A 200 3.02 -4.15 22.21
C THR A 200 1.86 -4.55 21.30
N TYR A 201 2.15 -5.18 20.16
CA TYR A 201 1.12 -5.74 19.27
C TYR A 201 0.05 -6.59 19.97
N PRO A 202 0.38 -7.55 20.86
CA PRO A 202 -0.63 -8.33 21.57
C PRO A 202 -1.55 -7.48 22.46
N GLU A 203 -1.03 -6.43 23.08
CA GLU A 203 -1.82 -5.52 23.92
C GLU A 203 -2.80 -4.69 23.10
N VAL A 204 -2.32 -4.06 22.02
CA VAL A 204 -3.18 -3.30 21.10
C VAL A 204 -4.24 -4.20 20.48
N ARG A 205 -3.88 -5.44 20.11
CA ARG A 205 -4.84 -6.44 19.61
C ARG A 205 -5.90 -6.81 20.65
N ARG A 206 -5.53 -6.94 21.93
CA ARG A 206 -6.50 -7.20 23.01
C ARG A 206 -7.47 -6.02 23.20
N ALA A 207 -6.97 -4.79 23.12
CA ALA A 207 -7.82 -3.59 23.17
C ALA A 207 -8.80 -3.55 21.98
N ALA A 208 -8.33 -3.84 20.76
CA ALA A 208 -9.19 -3.93 19.58
C ALA A 208 -10.25 -5.04 19.71
N LEU A 209 -9.89 -6.19 20.28
CA LEU A 209 -10.84 -7.28 20.55
C LEU A 209 -11.88 -6.89 21.60
N ALA A 210 -11.48 -6.14 22.63
CA ALA A 210 -12.41 -5.64 23.65
C ALA A 210 -13.40 -4.62 23.06
N LEU A 211 -12.93 -3.75 22.18
CA LEU A 211 -13.78 -2.80 21.44
C LEU A 211 -14.79 -3.50 20.50
N ALA A 212 -14.39 -4.62 19.90
CA ALA A 212 -15.22 -5.38 18.97
C ALA A 212 -16.30 -6.25 19.64
N ARG A 213 -16.26 -6.41 20.98
CA ARG A 213 -17.20 -7.21 21.76
C ARG A 213 -18.27 -6.33 22.39
#